data_AF-E5CA98-F1
#
_entry.id   AF-E5CA98-F1
#
_cell.length_a   1.000
_cell.length_b   1.000
_cell.length_c   1.000
_cell.angle_alpha   90.00
_cell.angle_beta   90.00
_cell.angle_gamma   90.00
#
_symmetry.space_group_name_H-M   'P 1'
#
loop_
_entity.id
_entity.type
_entity.pdbx_description
1 polymer ?
#
loop_
_entity_poly.entity_id
_entity_poly.type
_entity_poly.pdbx_seq_one_letter_code
_entity_poly.pdbx_strand_id
1 'polypeptide(L)'
;MEEVLSNQQARPGDATQLMHVIFSSDDEMMSFYLTLNRFMNPESYLVERTDRKRLEDLASTLCSNVAAFEAIRNYKSISVKEVIRGFGAHMMNTLISNTNRFQSADAVGTLMNCILNTTKNSWQFKKMDRNNDIHLQNVRYLLNRLDAAESNEEKNCEEVAI
;
A
#
# COMPACT_ATOMS: atom_id res chain seq x y z
N MET A 1 -9.24 20.22 37.51
CA MET A 1 -8.37 19.14 37.01
C MET A 1 -7.89 19.62 35.67
N GLU A 2 -6.66 20.13 35.60
CA GLU A 2 -6.08 20.66 34.37
C GLU A 2 -5.73 19.50 33.44
N GLU A 3 -6.31 19.50 32.22
CA GLU A 3 -5.83 18.65 31.13
C GLU A 3 -4.44 19.12 30.72
N VAL A 4 -3.42 18.38 31.11
CA VAL A 4 -2.08 18.54 30.55
C VAL A 4 -2.10 17.93 29.14
N LEU A 5 -2.49 18.75 28.16
CA LEU A 5 -2.30 18.46 26.75
C LEU A 5 -0.79 18.40 26.48
N SER A 6 -0.25 17.19 26.45
CA SER A 6 1.13 16.93 26.05
C SER A 6 1.32 17.37 24.60
N ASN A 7 1.79 18.60 24.40
CA ASN A 7 2.22 19.15 23.11
C ASN A 7 3.59 18.59 22.71
N GLN A 8 3.77 17.28 22.74
CA GLN A 8 4.89 16.65 22.06
C GLN A 8 4.55 16.56 20.58
N GLN A 9 4.86 17.63 19.86
CA GLN A 9 4.83 17.66 18.42
C GLN A 9 5.88 16.66 17.90
N ALA A 10 5.43 15.43 17.61
CA ALA A 10 6.28 14.39 17.03
C ALA A 10 6.93 14.94 15.75
N ARG A 11 8.26 14.94 15.71
CA ARG A 11 9.00 15.38 14.52
C ARG A 11 8.69 14.41 13.38
N PRO A 12 8.38 14.90 12.16
CA PRO A 12 8.16 14.01 11.03
C PRO A 12 9.47 13.31 10.70
N GLY A 13 9.53 11.98 10.78
CA GLY A 13 10.72 11.23 10.37
C GLY A 13 10.73 9.74 10.70
N ASP A 14 9.97 9.29 11.69
CA ASP A 14 9.90 7.88 12.07
C ASP A 14 8.43 7.46 12.21
N ALA A 15 7.98 6.47 11.42
CA ALA A 15 6.60 5.98 11.51
C ALA A 15 6.28 5.40 12.90
N THR A 16 7.31 4.94 13.62
CA THR A 16 7.22 4.49 15.01
C THR A 16 6.82 5.63 15.96
N GLN A 17 7.20 6.87 15.66
CA GLN A 17 6.75 8.04 16.45
C GLN A 17 5.29 8.39 16.18
N LEU A 18 4.78 8.12 14.97
CA LEU A 18 3.36 8.28 14.68
C LEU A 18 2.51 7.24 15.42
N MET A 19 3.05 6.02 15.61
CA MET A 19 2.39 4.95 16.36
C MET A 19 2.07 5.39 17.80
N HIS A 20 3.05 5.96 18.53
CA HIS A 20 2.86 6.45 19.90
C HIS A 20 1.95 7.68 20.02
N VAL A 21 1.64 8.35 18.91
CA VAL A 21 0.71 9.49 18.88
C VAL A 21 -0.73 9.02 18.63
N ILE A 22 -0.93 7.89 17.93
CA ILE A 22 -2.24 7.43 17.49
C ILE A 22 -2.82 6.37 18.43
N PHE A 23 -1.99 5.45 18.93
CA PHE A 23 -2.44 4.34 19.78
C PHE A 23 -1.88 4.48 21.19
N SER A 24 -2.73 4.19 22.18
CA SER A 24 -2.39 4.22 23.60
C SER A 24 -1.65 2.95 24.04
N SER A 25 -1.74 1.87 23.26
CA SER A 25 -1.07 0.59 23.53
C SER A 25 -0.92 -0.26 22.26
N ASP A 26 -0.06 -1.28 22.33
CA ASP A 26 0.10 -2.26 21.25
C ASP A 26 -1.16 -3.13 21.05
N ASP A 27 -1.94 -3.38 22.11
CA ASP A 27 -3.19 -4.15 22.03
C ASP A 27 -4.28 -3.37 21.29
N GLU A 28 -4.38 -2.05 21.55
CA GLU A 28 -5.26 -1.16 20.81
C GLU A 28 -4.91 -1.15 19.32
N MET A 29 -3.61 -1.04 19.02
CA MET A 29 -3.08 -1.08 17.67
C MET A 29 -3.36 -2.42 16.98
N MET A 30 -3.16 -3.53 17.68
CA MET A 30 -3.48 -4.88 17.20
C MET A 30 -4.96 -4.99 16.82
N SER A 31 -5.87 -4.58 17.71
CA SER A 31 -7.31 -4.60 17.47
C SER A 31 -7.70 -3.76 16.24
N PHE A 32 -7.09 -2.57 16.09
CA PHE A 32 -7.29 -1.73 14.91
C PHE A 32 -6.87 -2.45 13.62
N TYR A 33 -5.66 -3.02 13.57
CA TYR A 33 -5.16 -3.65 12.34
C TYR A 33 -5.86 -4.97 12.02
N LEU A 34 -6.27 -5.76 13.01
CA LEU A 34 -7.12 -6.91 12.79
C LEU A 34 -8.50 -6.49 12.26
N THR A 35 -9.04 -5.38 12.73
CA THR A 35 -10.28 -4.81 12.18
C THR A 35 -10.08 -4.33 10.75
N LEU A 36 -8.99 -3.62 10.45
CA LEU A 36 -8.65 -3.19 9.10
C LEU A 36 -8.49 -4.39 8.14
N ASN A 37 -7.86 -5.46 8.60
CA ASN A 37 -7.70 -6.68 7.82
C ASN A 37 -9.06 -7.30 7.43
N ARG A 38 -10.09 -7.20 8.27
CA ARG A 38 -11.46 -7.65 7.90
C ARG A 38 -12.01 -6.92 6.69
N PHE A 39 -11.72 -5.62 6.57
CA PHE A 39 -12.16 -4.82 5.44
C PHE A 39 -11.34 -5.07 4.18
N MET A 40 -10.02 -5.19 4.32
CA MET A 40 -9.11 -5.31 3.18
C MET A 40 -9.03 -6.75 2.65
N ASN A 41 -9.16 -7.73 3.52
CA ASN A 41 -9.04 -9.16 3.22
C ASN A 41 -10.21 -9.93 3.87
N PRO A 42 -11.46 -9.69 3.44
CA PRO A 42 -12.64 -10.33 4.05
C PRO A 42 -12.58 -11.86 3.96
N GLU A 43 -11.96 -12.38 2.90
CA GLU A 43 -11.75 -13.81 2.68
C GLU A 43 -10.91 -14.47 3.78
N SER A 44 -9.99 -13.73 4.41
CA SER A 44 -9.18 -14.21 5.54
C SER A 44 -9.99 -14.49 6.81
N TYR A 45 -11.29 -14.13 6.84
CA TYR A 45 -12.21 -14.40 7.94
C TYR A 45 -13.25 -15.48 7.62
N LEU A 46 -13.23 -16.05 6.41
CA LEU A 46 -14.08 -17.18 6.04
C LEU A 46 -13.59 -18.51 6.67
N VAL A 47 -12.36 -18.53 7.16
CA VAL A 47 -11.74 -19.65 7.85
C VAL A 47 -11.08 -19.17 9.14
N GLU A 48 -10.94 -20.07 10.11
CA GLU A 48 -10.21 -19.78 11.33
C GLU A 48 -8.72 -19.56 11.02
N ARG A 49 -8.19 -18.42 11.47
CA ARG A 49 -6.80 -18.01 11.29
C ARG A 49 -6.30 -17.33 12.55
N THR A 50 -5.04 -17.56 12.88
CA THR A 50 -4.36 -16.84 13.96
C THR A 50 -4.27 -15.35 13.64
N ASP A 51 -4.16 -14.52 14.68
CA ASP A 51 -4.00 -13.09 14.49
C ASP A 51 -2.68 -12.75 13.79
N ARG A 52 -1.61 -13.54 14.04
CA ARG A 52 -0.35 -13.47 13.27
C ARG A 52 -0.60 -13.64 11.77
N LYS A 53 -1.31 -14.69 11.36
CA LYS A 53 -1.63 -14.95 9.94
C LYS A 53 -2.45 -13.82 9.32
N ARG A 54 -3.40 -13.25 10.07
CA ARG A 54 -4.22 -12.12 9.62
C ARG A 54 -3.41 -10.85 9.43
N LEU A 55 -2.45 -10.57 10.32
CA LEU A 55 -1.52 -9.46 10.15
C LEU A 55 -0.59 -9.66 8.94
N GLU A 56 -0.11 -10.89 8.70
CA GLU A 56 0.68 -11.20 7.50
C GLU A 56 -0.11 -10.96 6.21
N ASP A 57 -1.37 -11.40 6.18
CA ASP A 57 -2.26 -11.16 5.03
C ASP A 57 -2.43 -9.66 4.80
N LEU A 58 -2.66 -8.88 5.86
CA LEU A 58 -2.74 -7.43 5.77
C LEU A 58 -1.43 -6.79 5.28
N ALA A 59 -0.29 -7.24 5.80
CA ALA A 59 1.02 -6.77 5.39
C ALA A 59 1.25 -7.02 3.89
N SER A 60 0.85 -8.19 3.39
CA SER A 60 0.93 -8.53 1.97
C SER A 60 0.10 -7.58 1.10
N THR A 61 -1.14 -7.30 1.51
CA THR A 61 -2.02 -6.36 0.80
C THR A 61 -1.47 -4.94 0.81
N LEU A 62 -1.00 -4.45 1.97
CA LEU A 62 -0.39 -3.12 2.08
C LEU A 62 0.91 -3.02 1.26
N CYS A 63 1.75 -4.05 1.27
CA CYS A 63 2.97 -4.12 0.46
C CYS A 63 2.65 -4.05 -1.04
N SER A 64 1.61 -4.75 -1.48
CA SER A 64 1.15 -4.72 -2.87
C SER A 64 0.67 -3.32 -3.27
N ASN A 65 -0.04 -2.63 -2.37
CA ASN A 65 -0.46 -1.24 -2.59
C ASN A 65 0.74 -0.29 -2.70
N VAL A 66 1.71 -0.39 -1.79
CA VAL A 66 2.94 0.42 -1.83
C VAL A 66 3.67 0.21 -3.15
N ALA A 67 3.85 -1.03 -3.60
CA ALA A 67 4.49 -1.32 -4.89
C ALA A 67 3.73 -0.71 -6.08
N ALA A 68 2.40 -0.77 -6.07
CA ALA A 68 1.57 -0.17 -7.12
C ALA A 68 1.69 1.37 -7.15
N PHE A 69 1.66 2.03 -5.99
CA PHE A 69 1.81 3.48 -5.94
C PHE A 69 3.24 3.94 -6.23
N GLU A 70 4.25 3.17 -5.83
CA GLU A 70 5.63 3.45 -6.16
C GLU A 70 5.87 3.42 -7.68
N ALA A 71 5.27 2.46 -8.38
CA ALA A 71 5.32 2.40 -9.85
C ALA A 71 4.75 3.66 -10.51
N ILE A 72 3.66 4.22 -9.95
CA ILE A 72 3.05 5.47 -10.42
C ILE A 72 3.94 6.67 -10.05
N ARG A 73 4.50 6.70 -8.84
CA ARG A 73 5.32 7.79 -8.32
C ARG A 73 6.65 7.93 -9.06
N ASN A 74 7.30 6.81 -9.33
CA ASN A 74 8.62 6.75 -9.99
C ASN A 74 8.51 6.81 -11.51
N TYR A 75 7.31 6.93 -12.05
CA TYR A 75 7.09 7.08 -13.47
C TYR A 75 7.69 8.42 -13.97
N LYS A 76 8.77 8.33 -14.76
CA LYS A 76 9.57 9.51 -15.14
C LYS A 76 8.96 10.32 -16.29
N SER A 77 8.47 9.66 -17.33
CA SER A 77 7.86 10.32 -18.49
C SER A 77 7.17 9.32 -19.42
N ILE A 78 6.07 9.75 -20.02
CA ILE A 78 5.50 9.10 -21.20
C ILE A 78 6.25 9.71 -22.36
N SER A 79 6.89 8.88 -23.18
CA SER A 79 7.43 9.35 -24.45
C SER A 79 6.28 9.62 -25.43
N VAL A 80 5.55 10.71 -25.20
CA VAL A 80 4.44 11.15 -26.04
C VAL A 80 4.89 11.26 -27.50
N LYS A 81 6.15 11.65 -27.72
CA LYS A 81 6.80 11.66 -29.04
C LYS A 81 6.80 10.28 -29.71
N GLU A 82 7.25 9.24 -29.01
CA GLU A 82 7.28 7.88 -29.55
C GLU A 82 5.87 7.35 -29.82
N VAL A 83 4.92 7.64 -28.93
CA VAL A 83 3.52 7.22 -29.12
C VAL A 83 2.89 7.91 -30.33
N ILE A 84 3.04 9.23 -30.47
CA ILE A 84 2.54 9.98 -31.64
C ILE A 84 3.17 9.44 -32.92
N ARG A 85 4.48 9.18 -32.92
CA ARG A 85 5.19 8.66 -34.10
C ARG A 85 4.70 7.27 -34.51
N GLY A 86 4.64 6.33 -33.57
CA GLY A 86 4.18 4.97 -33.84
C GLY A 86 2.71 4.92 -34.26
N PHE A 87 1.86 5.70 -33.57
CA PHE A 87 0.45 5.78 -33.91
C PHE A 87 0.20 6.44 -35.27
N GLY A 88 0.93 7.52 -35.60
CA GLY A 88 0.88 8.14 -36.93
C GLY A 88 1.23 7.16 -38.05
N ALA A 89 2.28 6.35 -37.87
CA ALA A 89 2.65 5.30 -38.83
C ALA A 89 1.56 4.23 -38.95
N HIS A 90 0.96 3.81 -37.84
CA HIS A 90 -0.18 2.88 -37.84
C HIS A 90 -1.38 3.45 -38.62
N MET A 91 -1.74 4.71 -38.40
CA MET A 91 -2.88 5.36 -39.08
C MET A 91 -2.67 5.53 -40.59
N MET A 92 -1.42 5.70 -41.03
CA MET A 92 -1.06 5.81 -42.45
C MET A 92 -0.93 4.46 -43.16
N ASN A 93 -0.97 3.33 -42.44
CA ASN A 93 -0.80 2.02 -43.04
C ASN A 93 -2.04 1.60 -43.86
N THR A 94 -1.90 1.59 -45.19
CA THR A 94 -2.97 1.25 -46.13
C THR A 94 -3.33 -0.23 -46.14
N LEU A 95 -2.47 -1.10 -45.59
CA LEU A 95 -2.77 -2.53 -45.42
C LEU A 95 -3.76 -2.78 -44.27
N ILE A 96 -3.99 -1.78 -43.41
CA ILE A 96 -4.95 -1.86 -42.30
C ILE A 96 -6.26 -1.20 -42.74
N SER A 97 -7.37 -1.90 -42.53
CA SER A 97 -8.71 -1.36 -42.82
C SER A 97 -8.97 -0.07 -42.03
N ASN A 98 -9.80 0.81 -42.58
CA ASN A 98 -10.21 2.03 -41.86
C ASN A 98 -10.87 1.69 -40.52
N THR A 99 -11.72 0.65 -40.47
CA THR A 99 -12.37 0.20 -39.24
C THR A 99 -11.35 -0.15 -38.15
N ASN A 100 -10.33 -0.93 -38.46
CA ASN A 100 -9.32 -1.34 -37.48
C ASN A 100 -8.45 -0.14 -37.04
N ARG A 101 -8.16 0.80 -37.95
CA ARG A 101 -7.47 2.04 -37.62
C ARG A 101 -8.27 2.92 -36.66
N PHE A 102 -9.59 3.06 -36.88
CA PHE A 102 -10.45 3.80 -35.96
C PHE A 102 -10.59 3.13 -34.60
N GLN A 103 -10.74 1.81 -34.55
CA GLN A 103 -10.73 1.08 -33.27
C GLN A 103 -9.42 1.25 -32.50
N SER A 104 -8.29 1.24 -33.21
CA SER A 104 -6.99 1.50 -32.60
C SER A 104 -6.87 2.94 -32.10
N ALA A 105 -7.45 3.91 -32.83
CA ALA A 105 -7.52 5.30 -32.41
C ALA A 105 -8.34 5.47 -31.12
N ASP A 106 -9.49 4.80 -31.02
CA ASP A 106 -10.31 4.79 -29.81
C ASP A 106 -9.53 4.20 -28.63
N ALA A 107 -8.87 3.06 -28.82
CA ALA A 107 -8.06 2.42 -27.77
C ALA A 107 -6.91 3.32 -27.28
N VAL A 108 -6.20 3.98 -28.21
CA VAL A 108 -5.15 4.95 -27.87
C VAL A 108 -5.74 6.15 -27.13
N GLY A 109 -6.90 6.66 -27.57
CA GLY A 109 -7.61 7.75 -26.90
C GLY A 109 -7.99 7.40 -25.45
N THR A 110 -8.54 6.20 -25.22
CA THR A 110 -8.86 5.71 -23.87
C THR A 110 -7.61 5.63 -22.99
N LEU A 111 -6.49 5.10 -23.53
CA LEU A 111 -5.22 5.00 -22.80
C LEU A 111 -4.68 6.39 -22.42
N MET A 112 -4.74 7.36 -23.34
CA MET A 112 -4.30 8.73 -23.08
C MET A 112 -5.16 9.41 -22.00
N ASN A 113 -6.47 9.19 -22.01
CA ASN A 113 -7.34 9.67 -20.95
C ASN A 113 -6.99 9.06 -19.58
N CYS A 114 -6.69 7.76 -19.52
CA CYS A 114 -6.25 7.09 -18.29
C CYS A 114 -4.96 7.71 -17.74
N ILE A 115 -3.97 7.93 -18.60
CA ILE A 115 -2.71 8.61 -18.30
C ILE A 115 -2.94 10.02 -17.75
N LEU A 116 -3.78 10.82 -18.41
CA LEU A 116 -4.08 12.20 -18.04
C LEU A 116 -4.78 12.25 -16.69
N ASN A 117 -5.73 11.36 -16.46
CA ASN A 117 -6.43 11.28 -15.18
C ASN A 117 -5.49 10.80 -14.06
N THR A 118 -4.61 9.84 -14.34
CA THR A 118 -3.62 9.36 -13.36
C THR A 118 -2.65 10.48 -12.97
N THR A 119 -2.11 11.22 -13.93
CA THR A 119 -1.18 12.34 -13.68
C THR A 119 -1.85 13.50 -12.94
N LYS A 120 -3.09 13.87 -13.29
CA LYS A 120 -3.88 14.87 -12.55
C LYS A 120 -4.07 14.51 -11.08
N ASN A 121 -4.25 13.22 -10.79
CA ASN A 121 -4.43 12.70 -9.44
C ASN A 121 -3.11 12.27 -8.76
N SER A 122 -1.96 12.62 -9.31
CA SER A 122 -0.64 12.21 -8.80
C SER A 122 -0.42 12.57 -7.32
N TRP A 123 -0.97 13.68 -6.84
CA TRP A 123 -0.87 14.06 -5.43
C TRP A 123 -1.64 13.10 -4.51
N GLN A 124 -2.82 12.63 -4.93
CA GLN A 124 -3.61 11.65 -4.19
C GLN A 124 -2.86 10.33 -4.11
N PHE A 125 -2.27 9.89 -5.22
CA PHE A 125 -1.44 8.69 -5.25
C PHE A 125 -0.25 8.79 -4.30
N LYS A 126 0.45 9.94 -4.26
CA LYS A 126 1.54 10.17 -3.29
C LYS A 126 1.06 10.14 -1.82
N LYS A 127 -0.14 10.66 -1.55
CA LYS A 127 -0.74 10.60 -0.22
C LYS A 127 -1.10 9.16 0.15
N MET A 128 -1.70 8.42 -0.76
CA MET A 128 -2.07 7.01 -0.56
C MET A 128 -0.83 6.12 -0.38
N ASP A 129 0.22 6.34 -1.17
CA ASP A 129 1.53 5.70 -1.02
C ASP A 129 2.05 5.83 0.41
N ARG A 130 2.18 7.08 0.89
CA ARG A 130 2.65 7.36 2.24
C ARG A 130 1.76 6.74 3.31
N ASN A 131 0.44 6.81 3.15
CA ASN A 131 -0.47 6.21 4.13
C ASN A 131 -0.32 4.68 4.19
N ASN A 132 -0.22 4.01 3.04
CA ASN A 132 -0.04 2.55 3.00
C ASN A 132 1.32 2.15 3.57
N ASP A 133 2.38 2.91 3.30
CA ASP A 133 3.70 2.68 3.87
C ASP A 133 3.70 2.80 5.41
N ILE A 134 3.05 3.81 5.97
CA ILE A 134 2.90 3.96 7.43
C ILE A 134 2.14 2.77 8.02
N HIS A 135 1.01 2.36 7.42
CA HIS A 135 0.27 1.20 7.89
C HIS A 135 1.08 -0.10 7.77
N LEU A 136 1.86 -0.26 6.69
CA LEU A 136 2.73 -1.42 6.50
C LEU A 136 3.81 -1.50 7.58
N GLN A 137 4.47 -0.38 7.89
CA GLN A 137 5.49 -0.30 8.93
C GLN A 137 4.90 -0.63 10.30
N ASN A 138 3.71 -0.13 10.59
CA ASN A 138 2.96 -0.41 11.81
C ASN A 138 2.58 -1.89 11.96
N VAL A 139 2.11 -2.54 10.89
CA VAL A 139 1.82 -3.98 10.91
C VAL A 139 3.10 -4.81 11.08
N ARG A 140 4.19 -4.43 10.41
CA ARG A 140 5.50 -5.08 10.59
C ARG A 140 6.02 -4.96 12.01
N TYR A 141 5.83 -3.81 12.64
CA TYR A 141 6.16 -3.63 14.05
C TYR A 141 5.41 -4.62 14.96
N LEU A 142 4.09 -4.78 14.77
CA LEU A 142 3.32 -5.76 15.54
C LEU A 142 3.77 -7.21 15.30
N LEU A 143 4.04 -7.57 14.04
CA LEU A 143 4.58 -8.89 13.70
C LEU A 143 5.92 -9.16 14.40
N ASN A 144 6.84 -8.20 14.38
CA ASN A 144 8.13 -8.31 15.06
C ASN A 144 7.97 -8.47 16.59
N ARG A 145 6.94 -7.85 17.19
CA ARG A 145 6.64 -8.03 18.62
C ARG A 145 6.10 -9.41 18.95
N LEU A 146 5.28 -9.98 18.07
CA LEU A 146 4.82 -11.37 18.21
C LEU A 146 6.00 -12.34 18.14
N ASP A 147 6.89 -12.17 17.16
CA ASP A 147 8.09 -13.01 17.03
C ASP A 147 9.01 -12.91 18.28
N ALA A 148 9.15 -11.71 18.86
CA ALA A 148 9.92 -11.51 20.09
C ALA A 148 9.26 -12.15 21.33
N ALA A 149 7.93 -12.16 21.40
CA ALA A 149 7.20 -12.81 22.49
C ALA A 149 7.34 -14.33 22.42
N GLU A 150 7.16 -14.91 21.22
CA GLU A 150 7.32 -16.35 20.96
C GLU A 150 8.75 -16.82 21.32
N SER A 151 9.77 -16.06 20.92
CA SER A 151 11.18 -16.38 21.26
C SER A 151 11.50 -16.32 22.75
N ASN A 152 10.84 -15.43 23.50
CA ASN A 152 11.05 -15.31 24.94
C ASN A 152 10.33 -16.43 25.72
N GLU A 153 9.16 -16.88 25.23
CA GLU A 153 8.44 -18.02 25.80
C GLU A 153 9.19 -19.34 25.60
N GLU A 154 9.79 -19.56 24.42
CA GLU A 154 10.62 -20.74 24.13
C GLU A 154 11.84 -20.83 25.07
N LYS A 155 12.55 -19.72 25.26
CA LYS A 155 13.71 -19.66 26.17
C LYS A 155 13.34 -19.93 27.63
N ASN A 156 12.22 -19.37 28.09
CA ASN A 156 11.76 -19.60 29.46
C ASN A 156 11.32 -21.06 29.67
N CYS A 157 10.75 -21.72 28.66
CA CYS A 157 10.42 -23.14 28.74
C CYS A 157 11.67 -24.04 28.80
N GLU A 158 12.71 -23.70 28.05
CA GLU A 158 14.00 -24.41 28.10
C GLU A 158 14.72 -24.24 29.45
N GLU A 159 14.70 -23.05 30.04
CA GLU A 159 15.32 -22.80 31.36
C GLU A 159 14.58 -23.50 32.51
N VAL A 160 13.26 -23.69 32.42
CA VAL A 160 12.47 -24.40 33.44
C VAL A 160 12.59 -25.92 33.32
N ALA A 161 13.07 -26.43 32.18
CA ALA A 161 13.25 -27.86 31.92
C ALA A 161 14.63 -28.43 32.33
N ILE A 162 15.54 -27.59 32.84
CA ILE A 162 16.88 -27.94 33.34
C ILE A 162 16.89 -27.93 34.88
#